data_AF-A0A7G2BZ26-F1
#
_entry.id   AF-A0A7G2BZ26-F1
#
_cell.length_a   1.000
_cell.length_b   1.000
_cell.length_c   1.000
_cell.angle_alpha   90.00
_cell.angle_beta   90.00
_cell.angle_gamma   90.00
#
_symmetry.space_group_name_H-M   'P 1'
#
loop_
_entity.id
_entity.type
_entity.pdbx_description
1 polymer ?
#
loop_
_entity_poly.entity_id
_entity_poly.type
_entity_poly.pdbx_seq_one_letter_code
_entity_poly.pdbx_strand_id
1 'polypeptide(L)'
;MTEVHSTVDSVTSTLTGLGTGLSRKGRDQMPTELADAVEESHKQYVNSLGVTTSAAEKRALMGLPAVEGVSAQEAEADWRQRVARARVAAADEGACDTQSIPDYAADPVVPRLAPEETVGSAVVHVEEALEKIKACAEGLTLVERDRDLVWWASALRTRDVKSHSVRANYHARAARMWCQRGMQQLLLESTYLNTTSKKSKDDIMKLRKQLEDLNHLYESTKERCATLTSETFELQSMIDEVGEHRMMLQQSLLAEVHERHLIPEENDDVLCAELSLLLQTTHFPPGVAEDAEKVSEWLKHNSTPLE
;
A
#
# COMPACT_ATOMS: atom_id res chain seq x y z
N MET A 1 -4.50 8.44 10.89
CA MET A 1 -5.73 8.38 10.05
C MET A 1 -6.77 9.43 10.46
N THR A 2 -6.85 9.84 11.72
CA THR A 2 -7.80 10.87 12.21
C THR A 2 -7.53 12.27 11.67
N GLU A 3 -6.26 12.65 11.46
CA GLU A 3 -5.89 13.98 10.94
C GLU A 3 -6.13 14.16 9.43
N VAL A 4 -6.16 13.06 8.68
CA VAL A 4 -6.45 13.08 7.23
C VAL A 4 -7.95 13.21 6.99
N HIS A 5 -8.79 12.61 7.83
CA HIS A 5 -10.24 12.80 7.76
C HIS A 5 -10.65 14.23 8.16
N SER A 6 -10.04 14.82 9.19
CA SER A 6 -10.39 16.19 9.59
C SER A 6 -10.02 17.25 8.54
N THR A 7 -8.93 17.03 7.80
CA THR A 7 -8.50 17.93 6.72
C THR A 7 -9.37 17.79 5.48
N VAL A 8 -9.74 16.56 5.10
CA VAL A 8 -10.68 16.33 3.99
C VAL A 8 -12.07 16.87 4.31
N ASP A 9 -12.58 16.69 5.53
CA ASP A 9 -13.90 17.21 5.91
C ASP A 9 -13.93 18.75 5.96
N SER A 10 -12.82 19.37 6.40
CA SER A 10 -12.65 20.82 6.40
C SER A 10 -12.64 21.41 4.98
N VAL A 11 -11.87 20.80 4.07
CA VAL A 11 -11.80 21.21 2.65
C VAL A 11 -13.12 20.94 1.93
N THR A 12 -13.80 19.84 2.24
CA THR A 12 -15.09 19.52 1.64
C THR A 12 -16.17 20.50 2.09
N SER A 13 -16.19 20.90 3.38
CA SER A 13 -17.15 21.87 3.92
C SER A 13 -16.95 23.30 3.39
N THR A 14 -15.68 23.70 3.19
CA THR A 14 -15.36 25.01 2.60
C THR A 14 -15.73 25.06 1.12
N LEU A 15 -15.55 23.95 0.39
CA LEU A 15 -15.97 23.84 -1.01
C LEU A 15 -17.50 23.75 -1.17
N THR A 16 -18.24 23.08 -0.26
CA THR A 16 -19.71 23.13 -0.28
C THR A 16 -20.23 24.51 0.12
N GLY A 17 -19.61 25.20 1.08
CA GLY A 17 -19.94 26.58 1.42
C GLY A 17 -19.79 27.53 0.22
N LEU A 18 -18.65 27.47 -0.47
CA LEU A 18 -18.40 28.24 -1.70
C LEU A 18 -19.34 27.84 -2.85
N GLY A 19 -19.67 26.54 -2.97
CA GLY A 19 -20.62 26.04 -3.95
C GLY A 19 -22.07 26.50 -3.71
N THR A 20 -22.50 26.59 -2.46
CA THR A 20 -23.84 27.10 -2.11
C THR A 20 -23.98 28.61 -2.32
N GLY A 21 -22.91 29.39 -2.10
CA GLY A 21 -22.91 30.83 -2.39
C GLY A 21 -22.94 31.18 -3.89
N LEU A 22 -22.46 30.27 -4.74
CA LEU A 22 -22.42 30.44 -6.20
C LEU A 22 -23.59 29.77 -6.94
N SER A 23 -24.43 29.00 -6.23
CA SER A 23 -25.57 28.30 -6.81
C SER A 23 -26.80 29.21 -6.92
N ARG A 24 -26.95 29.81 -8.10
CA ARG A 24 -28.22 30.06 -8.81
C ARG A 24 -29.47 30.24 -7.93
N LYS A 25 -29.71 31.44 -7.40
CA LYS A 25 -31.05 32.02 -7.17
C LYS A 25 -30.87 33.51 -6.90
N GLY A 26 -30.92 34.35 -7.94
CA GLY A 26 -30.83 35.82 -7.77
C GLY A 26 -30.13 36.61 -8.88
N ARG A 27 -29.75 35.99 -10.00
CA ARG A 27 -29.42 36.77 -11.22
C ARG A 27 -30.72 37.19 -11.85
N ASP A 28 -31.24 38.37 -11.51
CA ASP A 28 -31.95 39.25 -12.45
C ASP A 28 -32.53 40.54 -11.83
N GLN A 29 -32.38 40.78 -10.52
CA GLN A 29 -32.81 42.07 -9.94
C GLN A 29 -31.76 42.61 -8.99
N MET A 30 -31.14 43.72 -9.38
CA MET A 30 -30.49 44.63 -8.43
C MET A 30 -31.59 45.06 -7.44
N PRO A 31 -31.38 44.95 -6.12
CA PRO A 31 -32.37 45.41 -5.15
C PRO A 31 -32.69 46.88 -5.46
N THR A 32 -33.97 47.19 -5.68
CA THR A 32 -34.44 48.53 -6.08
C THR A 32 -33.94 49.61 -5.13
N GLU A 33 -33.81 49.30 -3.84
CA GLU A 33 -33.25 50.17 -2.81
C GLU A 33 -31.78 50.56 -3.07
N LEU A 34 -30.99 49.67 -3.69
CA LEU A 34 -29.60 49.93 -4.04
C LEU A 34 -29.50 50.77 -5.33
N ALA A 35 -30.43 50.58 -6.27
CA ALA A 35 -30.52 51.39 -7.48
C ALA A 35 -30.91 52.83 -7.16
N ASP A 36 -31.90 53.02 -6.27
CA ASP A 36 -32.36 54.33 -5.83
C ASP A 36 -31.28 55.07 -5.01
N ALA A 37 -30.57 54.37 -4.12
CA ALA A 37 -29.46 54.95 -3.35
C ALA A 37 -28.29 55.43 -4.23
N VAL A 38 -28.06 54.74 -5.35
CA VAL A 38 -27.00 55.10 -6.31
C VAL A 38 -27.42 56.32 -7.13
N GLU A 39 -28.68 56.39 -7.56
CA GLU A 39 -29.20 57.54 -8.30
C GLU A 39 -29.22 58.80 -7.42
N GLU A 40 -29.58 58.66 -6.15
CA GLU A 40 -29.56 59.74 -5.15
C GLU A 40 -28.12 60.23 -4.89
N SER A 41 -27.16 59.30 -4.73
CA SER A 41 -25.75 59.64 -4.52
C SER A 41 -25.12 60.32 -5.77
N HIS A 42 -25.51 59.90 -6.97
CA HIS A 42 -25.07 60.54 -8.22
C HIS A 42 -25.64 61.96 -8.36
N LYS A 43 -26.92 62.17 -8.03
CA LYS A 43 -27.54 63.52 -8.02
C LYS A 43 -26.86 64.44 -7.01
N GLN A 44 -26.54 63.93 -5.82
CA GLN A 44 -25.82 64.69 -4.79
C GLN A 44 -24.39 65.05 -5.22
N TYR A 45 -23.68 64.12 -5.88
CA TYR A 45 -22.35 64.38 -6.44
C TYR A 45 -22.38 65.48 -7.52
N VAL A 46 -23.32 65.40 -8.46
CA VAL A 46 -23.49 66.40 -9.53
C VAL A 46 -23.84 67.78 -8.95
N ASN A 47 -24.66 67.85 -7.91
CA ASN A 47 -25.00 69.10 -7.22
C ASN A 47 -23.82 69.64 -6.39
N SER A 48 -23.00 68.78 -5.79
CA SER A 48 -21.81 69.16 -5.01
C SER A 48 -20.66 69.73 -5.86
N LEU A 49 -20.67 69.46 -7.17
CA LEU A 49 -19.70 70.00 -8.12
C LEU A 49 -19.92 71.49 -8.46
N GLY A 50 -21.03 72.11 -7.99
CA GLY A 50 -21.18 73.57 -7.94
C GLY A 50 -20.93 74.30 -9.27
N VAL A 51 -21.36 73.73 -10.40
CA VAL A 51 -20.95 74.24 -11.71
C VAL A 51 -21.98 75.20 -12.32
N THR A 52 -22.03 76.43 -11.80
CA THR A 52 -22.44 77.60 -12.60
C THR A 52 -21.19 78.20 -13.23
N THR A 53 -20.60 77.54 -14.22
CA THR A 53 -19.56 78.14 -15.07
C THR A 53 -20.00 78.11 -16.52
N SER A 54 -19.83 79.26 -17.17
CA SER A 54 -20.12 79.48 -18.58
C SER A 54 -19.43 78.41 -19.44
N ALA A 55 -20.12 77.91 -20.46
CA ALA A 55 -19.62 76.87 -21.37
C ALA A 55 -18.27 77.22 -22.05
N ALA A 56 -17.90 78.50 -22.07
CA ALA A 56 -16.61 78.96 -22.58
C ALA A 56 -15.42 78.64 -21.65
N GLU A 57 -15.60 78.72 -20.32
CA GLU A 57 -14.52 78.46 -19.36
C GLU A 57 -14.21 76.97 -19.22
N LYS A 58 -15.24 76.10 -19.33
CA LYS A 58 -15.06 74.64 -19.37
C LYS A 58 -14.22 74.16 -20.55
N ARG A 59 -14.29 74.84 -21.70
CA ARG A 59 -13.50 74.50 -22.89
C ARG A 59 -12.03 74.87 -22.74
N ALA A 60 -11.73 76.00 -22.09
CA ALA A 60 -10.37 76.45 -21.84
C ALA A 60 -9.62 75.54 -20.84
N LEU A 61 -10.31 75.03 -19.81
CA LEU A 61 -9.68 74.15 -18.81
C LEU A 61 -9.36 72.72 -19.33
N MET A 62 -10.03 72.29 -20.41
CA MET A 62 -9.89 70.92 -20.95
C MET A 62 -9.01 70.84 -22.22
N GLY A 63 -8.34 71.93 -22.61
CA GLY A 63 -7.36 71.94 -23.70
C GLY A 63 -7.93 71.60 -25.09
N LEU A 64 -9.23 71.80 -25.32
CA LEU A 64 -9.91 71.44 -26.57
C LEU A 64 -9.86 72.61 -27.58
N PRO A 65 -9.52 72.36 -28.87
CA PRO A 65 -9.60 73.40 -29.90
C PRO A 65 -11.06 73.78 -30.17
N ALA A 66 -11.29 75.07 -30.41
CA ALA A 66 -12.59 75.59 -30.81
C ALA A 66 -12.91 75.11 -32.23
N VAL A 67 -13.74 74.08 -32.35
CA VAL A 67 -14.31 73.65 -33.62
C VAL A 67 -15.68 74.29 -33.76
N GLU A 68 -15.81 75.24 -34.68
CA GLU A 68 -17.08 75.81 -35.08
C GLU A 68 -17.89 74.77 -35.86
N GLY A 69 -19.16 74.57 -35.46
CA GLY A 69 -20.16 73.88 -36.29
C GLY A 69 -20.66 72.52 -35.82
N VAL A 70 -20.14 71.94 -34.73
CA VAL A 70 -20.72 70.72 -34.13
C VAL A 70 -21.37 71.11 -32.81
N SER A 71 -22.65 70.76 -32.61
CA SER A 71 -23.32 71.09 -31.36
C SER A 71 -22.59 70.40 -30.20
N ALA A 72 -22.44 71.08 -29.06
CA ALA A 72 -21.72 70.51 -27.92
C ALA A 72 -22.30 69.15 -27.47
N GLN A 73 -23.60 68.94 -27.73
CA GLN A 73 -24.30 67.68 -27.47
C GLN A 73 -23.88 66.54 -28.42
N GLU A 74 -23.61 66.81 -29.69
CA GLU A 74 -23.16 65.80 -30.66
C GLU A 74 -21.71 65.36 -30.39
N ALA A 75 -20.83 66.30 -30.03
CA ALA A 75 -19.46 65.98 -29.63
C ALA A 75 -19.43 65.19 -28.29
N GLU A 76 -20.31 65.54 -27.35
CA GLU A 76 -20.45 64.80 -26.09
C GLU A 76 -21.07 63.41 -26.30
N ALA A 77 -22.03 63.27 -27.22
CA ALA A 77 -22.60 61.98 -27.61
C ALA A 77 -21.59 61.08 -28.31
N ASP A 78 -20.80 61.61 -29.27
CA ASP A 78 -19.75 60.84 -29.95
C ASP A 78 -18.64 60.42 -28.98
N TRP A 79 -18.25 61.29 -28.04
CA TRP A 79 -17.34 60.93 -26.95
C TRP A 79 -17.91 59.82 -26.06
N ARG A 80 -19.16 59.94 -25.59
CA ARG A 80 -19.81 58.89 -24.79
C ARG A 80 -19.91 57.58 -25.54
N GLN A 81 -20.15 57.62 -26.85
CA GLN A 81 -20.22 56.44 -27.70
C GLN A 81 -18.83 55.83 -27.94
N ARG A 82 -17.77 56.63 -28.11
CA ARG A 82 -16.38 56.17 -28.19
C ARG A 82 -15.92 55.54 -26.88
N VAL A 83 -16.28 56.14 -25.74
CA VAL A 83 -16.04 55.58 -24.41
C VAL A 83 -16.83 54.28 -24.22
N ALA A 84 -18.08 54.20 -24.68
CA ALA A 84 -18.86 52.97 -24.64
C ALA A 84 -18.24 51.87 -25.51
N ARG A 85 -17.75 52.19 -26.72
CA ARG A 85 -17.04 51.23 -27.58
C ARG A 85 -15.70 50.79 -26.99
N ALA A 86 -14.93 51.70 -26.39
CA ALA A 86 -13.71 51.37 -25.67
C ALA A 86 -13.97 50.49 -24.44
N ARG A 87 -15.10 50.70 -23.75
CA ARG A 87 -15.57 49.85 -22.63
C ARG A 87 -15.96 48.45 -23.09
N VAL A 88 -16.56 48.30 -24.27
CA VAL A 88 -16.88 47.00 -24.87
C VAL A 88 -15.60 46.29 -25.33
N ALA A 89 -14.73 46.97 -26.07
CA ALA A 89 -13.46 46.41 -26.53
C ALA A 89 -12.53 45.98 -25.39
N ALA A 90 -12.44 46.80 -24.32
CA ALA A 90 -11.66 46.45 -23.14
C ALA A 90 -12.25 45.26 -22.37
N ALA A 91 -13.56 45.01 -22.47
CA ALA A 91 -14.21 43.83 -21.88
C ALA A 91 -13.93 42.54 -22.67
N ASP A 92 -13.63 42.66 -23.96
CA ASP A 92 -13.34 41.53 -24.86
C ASP A 92 -11.83 41.18 -24.93
N GLU A 93 -10.93 42.12 -24.65
CA GLU A 93 -9.49 41.86 -24.58
C GLU A 93 -9.06 41.31 -23.20
N GLY A 94 -8.92 39.98 -23.13
CA GLY A 94 -8.53 39.24 -21.93
C GLY A 94 -7.03 39.31 -21.63
N ALA A 95 -6.66 39.88 -20.48
CA ALA A 95 -5.27 39.94 -20.04
C ALA A 95 -4.86 38.69 -19.24
N CYS A 96 -4.13 37.79 -19.90
CA CYS A 96 -2.97 37.05 -19.39
C CYS A 96 -2.20 36.53 -20.61
N ASP A 97 -0.88 36.73 -20.66
CA ASP A 97 -0.02 36.43 -21.82
C ASP A 97 0.10 34.94 -22.17
N THR A 98 -0.50 34.04 -21.39
CA THR A 98 -0.38 32.58 -21.61
C THR A 98 -1.69 31.85 -21.88
N GLN A 99 -2.84 32.32 -21.37
CA GLN A 99 -4.14 31.65 -21.55
C GLN A 99 -5.32 32.63 -21.53
N SER A 100 -6.25 32.46 -22.47
CA SER A 100 -7.38 33.34 -22.67
C SER A 100 -8.53 33.03 -21.68
N ILE A 101 -9.38 34.02 -21.37
CA ILE A 101 -10.56 33.83 -20.50
C ILE A 101 -11.49 32.69 -20.98
N PRO A 102 -11.76 32.46 -22.29
CA PRO A 102 -12.56 31.33 -22.73
C PRO A 102 -11.95 29.96 -22.39
N ASP A 103 -10.62 29.85 -22.26
CA ASP A 103 -9.97 28.60 -21.85
C ASP A 103 -10.34 28.19 -20.41
N TYR A 104 -10.64 29.16 -19.55
CA TYR A 104 -11.11 28.93 -18.18
C TYR A 104 -12.63 28.70 -18.08
N ALA A 105 -13.38 29.01 -19.14
CA ALA A 105 -14.80 28.69 -19.23
C ALA A 105 -15.04 27.21 -19.58
N ALA A 106 -14.04 26.53 -20.13
CA ALA A 106 -14.06 25.09 -20.40
C ALA A 106 -14.07 24.26 -19.10
N ASP A 107 -14.40 22.98 -19.22
CA ASP A 107 -14.21 22.02 -18.14
C ASP A 107 -12.73 21.68 -17.97
N PRO A 108 -12.23 21.60 -16.73
CA PRO A 108 -10.85 21.21 -16.48
C PRO A 108 -10.58 19.79 -16.97
N VAL A 109 -9.36 19.56 -17.47
CA VAL A 109 -8.95 18.25 -17.97
C VAL A 109 -9.08 17.21 -16.86
N VAL A 110 -9.82 16.13 -17.15
CA VAL A 110 -9.99 15.00 -16.24
C VAL A 110 -8.69 14.18 -16.20
N PRO A 111 -8.03 14.05 -15.03
CA PRO A 111 -6.81 13.26 -14.93
C PRO A 111 -7.08 11.78 -15.20
N ARG A 112 -6.20 11.12 -15.95
CA ARG A 112 -6.35 9.70 -16.29
C ARG A 112 -5.77 8.81 -15.21
N LEU A 113 -6.56 7.84 -14.76
CA LEU A 113 -6.27 6.38 -14.72
C LEU A 113 -4.85 5.78 -14.73
N ALA A 114 -3.74 6.40 -14.29
CA ALA A 114 -2.40 5.81 -14.44
C ALA A 114 -1.98 4.95 -13.23
N PRO A 115 -1.43 3.74 -13.43
CA PRO A 115 -0.98 2.86 -12.34
C PRO A 115 0.30 3.35 -11.65
N GLU A 116 1.07 4.23 -12.29
CA GLU A 116 2.32 4.81 -11.75
C GLU A 116 2.06 6.10 -10.94
N GLU A 117 0.86 6.67 -11.03
CA GLU A 117 0.48 7.84 -10.25
C GLU A 117 0.25 7.44 -8.79
N THR A 118 0.91 8.15 -7.87
CA THR A 118 0.69 8.00 -6.43
C THR A 118 -0.30 9.04 -5.92
N VAL A 119 -0.89 8.81 -4.75
CA VAL A 119 -1.70 9.83 -4.07
C VAL A 119 -0.90 11.14 -3.89
N GLY A 120 0.42 11.06 -3.68
CA GLY A 120 1.30 12.22 -3.59
C GLY A 120 1.29 13.09 -4.85
N SER A 121 1.28 12.47 -6.04
CA SER A 121 1.20 13.23 -7.30
C SER A 121 -0.12 14.01 -7.45
N ALA A 122 -1.23 13.43 -7.02
CA ALA A 122 -2.52 14.11 -7.03
C ALA A 122 -2.56 15.28 -6.04
N VAL A 123 -1.91 15.15 -4.87
CA VAL A 123 -1.83 16.23 -3.87
C VAL A 123 -1.06 17.44 -4.42
N VAL A 124 0.06 17.23 -5.12
CA VAL A 124 0.83 18.32 -5.75
C VAL A 124 -0.06 19.15 -6.70
N HIS A 125 -0.85 18.50 -7.54
CA HIS A 125 -1.77 19.22 -8.44
C HIS A 125 -2.92 19.93 -7.74
N VAL A 126 -3.38 19.41 -6.59
CA VAL A 126 -4.35 20.11 -5.73
C VAL A 126 -3.71 21.35 -5.12
N GLU A 127 -2.49 21.25 -4.60
CA GLU A 127 -1.74 22.38 -4.04
C GLU A 127 -1.52 23.47 -5.09
N GLU A 128 -1.05 23.12 -6.28
CA GLU A 128 -0.91 24.05 -7.41
C GLU A 128 -2.22 24.77 -7.78
N ALA A 129 -3.35 24.04 -7.73
CA ALA A 129 -4.66 24.63 -8.00
C ALA A 129 -5.10 25.57 -6.86
N LEU A 130 -4.84 25.22 -5.60
CA LEU A 130 -5.13 26.06 -4.43
C LEU A 130 -4.30 27.35 -4.43
N GLU A 131 -3.03 27.29 -4.81
CA GLU A 131 -2.18 28.48 -4.98
C GLU A 131 -2.75 29.43 -6.04
N LYS A 132 -3.22 28.89 -7.16
CA LYS A 132 -3.85 29.71 -8.23
C LYS A 132 -5.19 30.31 -7.80
N ILE A 133 -5.97 29.59 -6.98
CA ILE A 133 -7.20 30.14 -6.36
C ILE A 133 -6.84 31.29 -5.42
N LYS A 134 -5.81 31.12 -4.59
CA LYS A 134 -5.33 32.16 -3.68
C LYS A 134 -4.89 33.42 -4.43
N ALA A 135 -4.13 33.26 -5.51
CA ALA A 135 -3.73 34.39 -6.37
C ALA A 135 -4.95 35.11 -7.00
N CYS A 136 -6.00 34.37 -7.39
CA CYS A 136 -7.23 34.98 -7.87
C CYS A 136 -8.00 35.73 -6.76
N ALA A 137 -8.04 35.17 -5.55
CA ALA A 137 -8.66 35.82 -4.40
C ALA A 137 -7.93 37.12 -4.02
N GLU A 138 -6.59 37.10 -4.01
CA GLU A 138 -5.78 38.30 -3.79
C GLU A 138 -6.08 39.39 -4.84
N GLY A 139 -6.18 39.02 -6.12
CA GLY A 139 -6.59 39.92 -7.19
C GLY A 139 -7.99 40.54 -6.96
N LEU A 140 -8.97 39.74 -6.53
CA LEU A 140 -10.30 40.23 -6.17
C LEU A 140 -10.26 41.21 -5.00
N THR A 141 -9.51 40.89 -3.93
CA THR A 141 -9.39 41.78 -2.77
C THR A 141 -8.70 43.09 -3.10
N LEU A 142 -7.79 43.11 -4.09
CA LEU A 142 -7.15 44.33 -4.56
C LEU A 142 -8.17 45.23 -5.27
N VAL A 143 -9.03 44.67 -6.12
CA VAL A 143 -10.09 45.42 -6.81
C VAL A 143 -11.13 45.98 -5.81
N GLU A 144 -11.39 45.27 -4.71
CA GLU A 144 -12.29 45.71 -3.64
C GLU A 144 -11.68 46.77 -2.70
N ARG A 145 -10.35 46.77 -2.50
CA ARG A 145 -9.67 47.71 -1.57
C ARG A 145 -9.68 49.16 -2.06
N ASP A 146 -9.83 49.40 -3.35
CA ASP A 146 -9.95 50.74 -3.92
C ASP A 146 -11.37 51.30 -3.68
N ARG A 147 -11.62 51.78 -2.46
CA ARG A 147 -12.94 52.22 -1.95
C ARG A 147 -13.56 53.42 -2.68
N ASP A 148 -12.77 54.19 -3.42
CA ASP A 148 -13.20 55.46 -4.01
C ASP A 148 -14.02 55.29 -5.31
N LEU A 149 -13.98 54.10 -5.92
CA LEU A 149 -14.87 53.74 -7.03
C LEU A 149 -15.41 52.32 -6.82
N VAL A 150 -16.73 52.18 -6.79
CA VAL A 150 -17.33 50.85 -6.71
C VAL A 150 -16.95 50.05 -7.97
N TRP A 151 -16.61 48.77 -7.82
CA TRP A 151 -16.06 47.94 -8.90
C TRP A 151 -16.94 47.89 -10.17
N TRP A 152 -18.26 48.05 -10.02
CA TRP A 152 -19.24 48.07 -11.11
C TRP A 152 -19.36 49.43 -11.80
N ALA A 153 -18.80 50.50 -11.23
CA ALA A 153 -18.73 51.82 -11.86
C ALA A 153 -17.66 51.89 -12.97
N SER A 154 -16.75 50.91 -13.03
CA SER A 154 -15.69 50.81 -14.04
C SER A 154 -15.78 49.50 -14.82
N ALA A 155 -15.81 49.60 -16.15
CA ALA A 155 -15.80 48.44 -17.04
C ALA A 155 -14.53 47.59 -16.86
N LEU A 156 -13.38 48.23 -16.61
CA LEU A 156 -12.12 47.54 -16.36
C LEU A 156 -12.16 46.73 -15.06
N ARG A 157 -12.68 47.31 -13.97
CA ARG A 157 -12.82 46.60 -12.69
C ARG A 157 -13.83 45.46 -12.77
N THR A 158 -14.95 45.68 -13.45
CA THR A 158 -15.95 44.62 -13.69
C THR A 158 -15.36 43.46 -14.47
N ARG A 159 -14.50 43.73 -15.45
CA ARG A 159 -13.76 42.71 -16.20
C ARG A 159 -12.79 41.96 -15.31
N ASP A 160 -12.02 42.66 -14.49
CA ASP A 160 -11.01 42.03 -13.61
C ASP A 160 -11.67 41.15 -12.54
N VAL A 161 -12.80 41.59 -11.97
CA VAL A 161 -13.62 40.76 -11.06
C VAL A 161 -14.13 39.51 -11.79
N LYS A 162 -14.64 39.63 -13.01
CA LYS A 162 -15.12 38.49 -13.80
C LYS A 162 -13.99 37.52 -14.16
N SER A 163 -12.84 38.02 -14.60
CA SER A 163 -11.71 37.19 -15.01
C SER A 163 -11.14 36.40 -13.83
N HIS A 164 -10.92 37.06 -12.69
CA HIS A 164 -10.46 36.38 -11.47
C HIS A 164 -11.49 35.38 -10.95
N SER A 165 -12.79 35.70 -11.02
CA SER A 165 -13.86 34.78 -10.59
C SER A 165 -13.94 33.53 -11.47
N VAL A 166 -13.83 33.67 -12.80
CA VAL A 166 -13.86 32.54 -13.74
C VAL A 166 -12.63 31.65 -13.56
N ARG A 167 -11.43 32.25 -13.41
CA ARG A 167 -10.19 31.50 -13.15
C ARG A 167 -10.22 30.77 -11.82
N ALA A 168 -10.67 31.41 -10.74
CA ALA A 168 -10.83 30.79 -9.44
C ALA A 168 -11.79 29.58 -9.51
N ASN A 169 -12.91 29.72 -10.23
CA ASN A 169 -13.86 28.63 -10.42
C ASN A 169 -13.26 27.44 -11.19
N TYR A 170 -12.52 27.70 -12.27
CA TYR A 170 -11.82 26.66 -13.02
C TYR A 170 -10.83 25.88 -12.14
N HIS A 171 -9.98 26.58 -11.37
CA HIS A 171 -9.02 25.94 -10.49
C HIS A 171 -9.70 25.18 -9.34
N ALA A 172 -10.82 25.68 -8.82
CA ALA A 172 -11.61 24.95 -7.82
C ALA A 172 -12.19 23.64 -8.38
N ARG A 173 -12.69 23.66 -9.61
CA ARG A 173 -13.13 22.45 -10.31
C ARG A 173 -11.96 21.50 -10.57
N ALA A 174 -10.81 22.01 -11.01
CA ALA A 174 -9.60 21.21 -11.24
C ALA A 174 -9.11 20.54 -9.95
N ALA A 175 -9.01 21.29 -8.85
CA ALA A 175 -8.65 20.77 -7.53
C ALA A 175 -9.60 19.64 -7.10
N ARG A 176 -10.92 19.84 -7.26
CA ARG A 176 -11.91 18.80 -6.95
C ARG A 176 -11.68 17.52 -7.77
N MET A 177 -11.39 17.63 -9.07
CA MET A 177 -11.12 16.47 -9.91
C MET A 177 -9.87 15.72 -9.44
N TRP A 178 -8.79 16.44 -9.08
CA TRP A 178 -7.58 15.84 -8.53
C TRP A 178 -7.78 15.24 -7.13
N CYS A 179 -8.62 15.82 -6.27
CA CYS A 179 -9.00 15.22 -4.99
C CYS A 179 -9.75 13.89 -5.19
N GLN A 180 -10.73 13.87 -6.10
CA GLN A 180 -11.47 12.64 -6.44
C GLN A 180 -10.52 11.57 -6.99
N ARG A 181 -9.56 11.99 -7.82
CA ARG A 181 -8.50 11.14 -8.37
C ARG A 181 -7.62 10.53 -7.27
N GLY A 182 -7.13 11.34 -6.34
CA GLY A 182 -6.34 10.88 -5.20
C GLY A 182 -7.10 9.87 -4.33
N MET A 183 -8.40 10.11 -4.11
CA MET A 183 -9.25 9.18 -3.37
C MET A 183 -9.41 7.83 -4.08
N GLN A 184 -9.59 7.83 -5.41
CA GLN A 184 -9.64 6.59 -6.20
C GLN A 184 -8.33 5.81 -6.11
N GLN A 185 -7.19 6.50 -6.20
CA GLN A 185 -5.87 5.85 -6.09
C GLN A 185 -5.64 5.25 -4.70
N LEU A 186 -6.01 5.98 -3.65
CA LEU A 186 -5.93 5.48 -2.27
C LEU A 186 -6.79 4.23 -2.06
N LEU A 187 -8.00 4.20 -2.65
CA LEU A 187 -8.86 3.02 -2.60
C LEU A 187 -8.19 1.83 -3.30
N LEU A 188 -7.61 2.01 -4.49
CA LEU A 188 -6.89 0.96 -5.19
C LEU A 188 -5.69 0.44 -4.37
N GLU A 189 -4.85 1.32 -3.86
CA GLU A 189 -3.71 0.94 -3.01
C GLU A 189 -4.16 0.18 -1.75
N SER A 190 -5.23 0.64 -1.09
CA SER A 190 -5.76 -0.03 0.10
C SER A 190 -6.31 -1.43 -0.20
N THR A 191 -7.03 -1.61 -1.32
CA THR A 191 -7.54 -2.93 -1.72
C THR A 191 -6.40 -3.86 -2.09
N TYR A 192 -5.39 -3.35 -2.79
CA TYR A 192 -4.18 -4.11 -3.10
C TYR A 192 -3.48 -4.58 -1.82
N LEU A 193 -3.19 -3.67 -0.88
CA LEU A 193 -2.57 -3.99 0.40
C LEU A 193 -3.41 -4.98 1.24
N ASN A 194 -4.73 -4.87 1.21
CA ASN A 194 -5.60 -5.83 1.87
C ASN A 194 -5.52 -7.22 1.23
N THR A 195 -5.43 -7.31 -0.09
CA THR A 195 -5.30 -8.60 -0.78
C THR A 195 -3.94 -9.25 -0.52
N THR A 196 -2.85 -8.47 -0.48
CA THR A 196 -1.51 -8.98 -0.16
C THR A 196 -1.40 -9.36 1.32
N SER A 197 -1.99 -8.56 2.22
CA SER A 197 -2.09 -8.88 3.65
C SER A 197 -2.88 -10.18 3.88
N LYS A 198 -4.00 -10.36 3.19
CA LYS A 198 -4.78 -11.61 3.25
C LYS A 198 -3.96 -12.81 2.77
N LYS A 199 -3.29 -12.70 1.62
CA LYS A 199 -2.41 -13.77 1.10
C LYS A 199 -1.29 -14.10 2.10
N SER A 200 -0.62 -13.09 2.64
CA SER A 200 0.44 -13.27 3.64
C SER A 200 -0.08 -13.96 4.90
N LYS A 201 -1.28 -13.59 5.38
CA LYS A 201 -1.94 -14.26 6.50
C LYS A 201 -2.21 -15.74 6.19
N ASP A 202 -2.74 -16.04 5.01
CA ASP A 202 -3.02 -17.42 4.59
C ASP A 202 -1.73 -18.26 4.52
N ASP A 203 -0.63 -17.69 4.02
CA ASP A 203 0.67 -18.36 3.95
C ASP A 203 1.27 -18.59 5.34
N ILE A 204 1.16 -17.63 6.27
CA ILE A 204 1.58 -17.81 7.67
C ILE A 204 0.79 -18.94 8.32
N MET A 205 -0.52 -19.05 8.07
CA MET A 205 -1.35 -20.14 8.61
C MET A 205 -0.93 -21.51 8.05
N LYS A 206 -0.59 -21.59 6.75
CA LYS A 206 -0.04 -22.82 6.15
C LYS A 206 1.29 -23.22 6.79
N LEU A 207 2.21 -22.27 6.97
CA LEU A 207 3.51 -22.53 7.59
C LEU A 207 3.37 -22.98 9.05
N ARG A 208 2.44 -22.40 9.81
CA ARG A 208 2.13 -22.86 11.17
C ARG A 208 1.65 -24.29 11.20
N LYS A 209 0.72 -24.66 10.32
CA LYS A 209 0.24 -26.03 10.20
C LYS A 209 1.38 -27.02 9.85
N GLN A 210 2.23 -26.66 8.89
CA GLN A 210 3.39 -27.48 8.53
C GLN A 210 4.36 -27.67 9.71
N LEU A 211 4.54 -26.63 10.52
CA LEU A 211 5.38 -26.68 11.72
C LEU A 211 4.77 -27.60 12.78
N GLU A 212 3.45 -27.54 12.99
CA GLU A 212 2.71 -28.45 13.89
C GLU A 212 2.84 -29.90 13.42
N ASP A 213 2.64 -30.17 12.12
CA ASP A 213 2.79 -31.50 11.52
C ASP A 213 4.22 -32.05 11.68
N LEU A 214 5.24 -31.22 11.44
CA LEU A 214 6.65 -31.60 11.63
C LEU A 214 6.97 -31.86 13.10
N ASN A 215 6.42 -31.09 14.02
CA ASN A 215 6.62 -31.29 15.45
C ASN A 215 5.98 -32.60 15.93
N HIS A 216 4.80 -32.93 15.42
CA HIS A 216 4.16 -34.22 15.69
C HIS A 216 4.99 -35.39 15.14
N LEU A 217 5.51 -35.26 13.91
CA LEU A 217 6.42 -36.28 13.35
C LEU A 217 7.68 -36.42 14.19
N TYR A 218 8.26 -35.31 14.65
CA TYR A 218 9.43 -35.33 15.51
C TYR A 218 9.17 -36.09 16.82
N GLU A 219 8.11 -35.74 17.55
CA GLU A 219 7.78 -36.44 18.81
C GLU A 219 7.48 -37.93 18.57
N SER A 220 6.74 -38.28 17.51
CA SER A 220 6.49 -39.69 17.16
C SER A 220 7.78 -40.44 16.83
N THR A 221 8.71 -39.82 16.10
CA THR A 221 10.02 -40.45 15.81
C THR A 221 10.86 -40.61 17.06
N LYS A 222 10.80 -39.65 17.99
CA LYS A 222 11.51 -39.70 19.26
C LYS A 222 10.98 -40.80 20.16
N GLU A 223 9.66 -40.95 20.26
CA GLU A 223 9.02 -42.07 20.96
C GLU A 223 9.45 -43.42 20.36
N ARG A 224 9.42 -43.55 19.02
CA ARG A 224 9.88 -44.77 18.35
C ARG A 224 11.37 -45.06 18.55
N CYS A 225 12.21 -44.03 18.60
CA CYS A 225 13.62 -44.23 18.94
C CYS A 225 13.77 -44.73 20.37
N ALA A 226 12.99 -44.21 21.32
CA ALA A 226 13.02 -44.69 22.71
C ALA A 226 12.61 -46.17 22.81
N THR A 227 11.55 -46.60 22.11
CA THR A 227 11.13 -48.01 22.10
C THR A 227 12.17 -48.91 21.46
N LEU A 228 12.77 -48.49 20.34
CA LEU A 228 13.84 -49.25 19.70
C LEU A 228 15.07 -49.37 20.61
N THR A 229 15.43 -48.31 21.33
CA THR A 229 16.56 -48.38 22.27
C THR A 229 16.29 -49.34 23.43
N SER A 230 15.07 -49.41 23.97
CA SER A 230 14.73 -50.41 24.99
C SER A 230 14.74 -51.82 24.43
N GLU A 231 14.18 -52.05 23.24
CA GLU A 231 14.20 -53.36 22.58
C GLU A 231 15.63 -53.83 22.30
N THR A 232 16.53 -52.93 21.86
CA THR A 232 17.93 -53.29 21.64
C THR A 232 18.64 -53.66 22.95
N PHE A 233 18.29 -53.00 24.06
CA PHE A 233 18.86 -53.32 25.36
C PHE A 233 18.36 -54.69 25.87
N GLU A 234 17.07 -54.99 25.70
CA GLU A 234 16.50 -56.29 26.03
C GLU A 234 17.11 -57.41 25.19
N LEU A 235 17.26 -57.21 23.88
CA LEU A 235 17.92 -58.16 22.99
C LEU A 235 19.38 -58.39 23.38
N GLN A 236 20.10 -57.33 23.78
CA GLN A 236 21.47 -57.47 24.26
C GLN A 236 21.54 -58.30 25.55
N SER A 237 20.66 -58.06 26.51
CA SER A 237 20.56 -58.85 27.74
C SER A 237 20.31 -60.33 27.45
N MET A 238 19.38 -60.64 26.53
CA MET A 238 19.10 -62.02 26.14
C MET A 238 20.28 -62.68 25.44
N ILE A 239 21.03 -61.94 24.61
CA ILE A 239 22.26 -62.46 23.97
C ILE A 239 23.30 -62.81 25.04
N ASP A 240 23.46 -61.95 26.05
CA ASP A 240 24.42 -62.16 27.13
C ASP A 240 24.01 -63.38 27.98
N GLU A 241 22.73 -63.51 28.35
CA GLU A 241 22.20 -64.68 29.08
C GLU A 241 22.38 -66.00 28.32
N VAL A 242 22.07 -66.01 27.02
CA VAL A 242 22.28 -67.19 26.16
C VAL A 242 23.77 -67.49 26.01
N GLY A 243 24.62 -66.45 25.93
CA GLY A 243 26.06 -66.58 25.91
C GLY A 243 26.62 -67.24 27.17
N GLU A 244 26.16 -66.81 28.35
CA GLU A 244 26.49 -67.42 29.65
C GLU A 244 26.00 -68.86 29.73
N HIS A 245 24.76 -69.13 29.31
CA HIS A 245 24.21 -70.48 29.32
C HIS A 245 24.97 -71.42 28.39
N ARG A 246 25.34 -70.96 27.19
CA ARG A 246 26.19 -71.70 26.27
C ARG A 246 27.55 -72.01 26.90
N MET A 247 28.19 -71.04 27.54
CA MET A 247 29.49 -71.23 28.19
C MET A 247 29.40 -72.26 29.33
N MET A 248 28.34 -72.20 30.15
CA MET A 248 28.09 -73.19 31.21
C MET A 248 27.90 -74.60 30.66
N LEU A 249 27.11 -74.75 29.59
CA LEU A 249 26.91 -76.06 28.94
C LEU A 249 28.20 -76.61 28.34
N GLN A 250 29.00 -75.76 27.69
CA GLN A 250 30.31 -76.15 27.15
C GLN A 250 31.25 -76.64 28.25
N GLN A 251 31.31 -75.93 29.38
CA GLN A 251 32.11 -76.34 30.53
C GLN A 251 31.61 -77.66 31.14
N SER A 252 30.28 -77.82 31.28
CA SER A 252 29.69 -79.07 31.78
C SER A 252 29.97 -80.25 30.87
N LEU A 253 29.92 -80.05 29.55
CA LEU A 253 30.19 -81.07 28.55
C LEU A 253 31.66 -81.51 28.60
N LEU A 254 32.60 -80.55 28.68
CA LEU A 254 34.02 -80.84 28.87
C LEU A 254 34.27 -81.63 30.16
N ALA A 255 33.69 -81.18 31.29
CA ALA A 255 33.82 -81.87 32.57
C ALA A 255 33.34 -83.32 32.53
N GLU A 256 32.18 -83.58 31.91
CA GLU A 256 31.64 -84.94 31.77
C GLU A 256 32.52 -85.83 30.87
N VAL A 257 33.08 -85.26 29.82
CA VAL A 257 33.99 -85.95 28.89
C VAL A 257 35.32 -86.30 29.55
N HIS A 258 35.89 -85.38 30.34
CA HIS A 258 37.10 -85.62 31.12
C HIS A 258 36.86 -86.64 32.24
N GLU A 259 35.73 -86.57 32.95
CA GLU A 259 35.38 -87.56 33.98
C GLU A 259 35.30 -88.99 33.38
N ARG A 260 34.80 -89.11 32.15
CA ARG A 260 34.71 -90.37 31.42
C ARG A 260 36.00 -90.77 30.69
N HIS A 261 37.06 -89.98 30.78
CA HIS A 261 38.36 -90.20 30.14
C HIS A 261 38.23 -90.43 28.61
N LEU A 262 37.35 -89.66 27.96
CA LEU A 262 37.07 -89.80 26.52
C LEU A 262 38.03 -88.97 25.65
N ILE A 263 38.61 -87.90 26.21
CA ILE A 263 39.68 -87.11 25.60
C ILE A 263 40.76 -86.83 26.67
N PRO A 264 41.99 -86.44 26.27
CA PRO A 264 43.03 -86.01 27.21
C PRO A 264 42.60 -84.83 28.08
N GLU A 265 43.01 -84.80 29.36
CA GLU A 265 42.70 -83.70 30.30
C GLU A 265 43.23 -82.33 29.84
N GLU A 266 44.23 -82.32 28.97
CA GLU A 266 44.85 -81.11 28.41
C GLU A 266 44.08 -80.57 27.19
N ASN A 267 43.06 -81.28 26.70
CA ASN A 267 42.27 -80.88 25.55
C ASN A 267 40.96 -80.22 25.99
N ASP A 268 40.89 -78.90 25.79
CA ASP A 268 39.71 -78.05 26.08
C ASP A 268 38.84 -77.77 24.84
N ASP A 269 39.06 -78.49 23.74
CA ASP A 269 38.25 -78.32 22.53
C ASP A 269 36.86 -78.95 22.68
N VAL A 270 35.84 -78.09 22.67
CA VAL A 270 34.42 -78.47 22.79
C VAL A 270 33.98 -79.39 21.65
N LEU A 271 34.50 -79.20 20.43
CA LEU A 271 34.12 -80.04 19.29
C LEU A 271 34.65 -81.47 19.43
N CYS A 272 35.88 -81.62 19.91
CA CYS A 272 36.44 -82.93 20.28
C CYS A 272 35.60 -83.62 21.36
N ALA A 273 35.17 -82.85 22.37
CA ALA A 273 34.36 -83.35 23.46
C ALA A 273 32.96 -83.81 22.99
N GLU A 274 32.27 -83.01 22.18
CA GLU A 274 30.98 -83.37 21.58
C GLU A 274 31.07 -84.62 20.69
N LEU A 275 32.08 -84.69 19.82
CA LEU A 275 32.32 -85.85 18.95
C LEU A 275 32.59 -87.11 19.75
N SER A 276 33.40 -87.02 20.82
CA SER A 276 33.72 -88.16 21.68
C SER A 276 32.49 -88.72 22.41
N LEU A 277 31.59 -87.85 22.90
CA LEU A 277 30.33 -88.24 23.51
C LEU A 277 29.36 -88.86 22.50
N LEU A 278 29.27 -88.30 21.29
CA LEU A 278 28.44 -88.86 20.23
C LEU A 278 28.90 -90.27 19.85
N LEU A 279 30.20 -90.47 19.65
CA LEU A 279 30.78 -91.79 19.35
C LEU A 279 30.49 -92.83 20.44
N GLN A 280 30.37 -92.41 21.70
CA GLN A 280 30.05 -93.31 22.81
C GLN A 280 28.55 -93.60 22.95
N THR A 281 27.68 -92.64 22.62
CA THR A 281 26.23 -92.72 22.91
C THR A 281 25.40 -93.23 21.74
N THR A 282 25.84 -93.02 20.50
CA THR A 282 25.09 -93.45 19.31
C THR A 282 25.36 -94.91 18.94
N HIS A 283 24.32 -95.64 18.54
CA HIS A 283 24.46 -97.00 18.04
C HIS A 283 24.76 -96.98 16.53
N PHE A 284 25.99 -97.35 16.17
CA PHE A 284 26.42 -97.36 14.77
C PHE A 284 26.03 -98.65 14.04
N PRO A 285 25.71 -98.57 12.74
CA PRO A 285 25.55 -99.76 11.91
C PRO A 285 26.84 -100.60 11.88
N PRO A 286 26.74 -101.93 11.70
CA PRO A 286 27.89 -102.83 11.80
C PRO A 286 29.01 -102.56 10.78
N GLY A 287 28.72 -101.88 9.67
CA GLY A 287 29.73 -101.48 8.69
C GLY A 287 30.56 -100.24 9.06
N VAL A 288 30.17 -99.51 10.11
CA VAL A 288 30.82 -98.25 10.55
C VAL A 288 31.26 -98.31 12.01
N ALA A 289 30.76 -99.29 12.78
CA ALA A 289 31.06 -99.45 14.20
C ALA A 289 32.57 -99.57 14.49
N GLU A 290 33.30 -100.35 13.68
CA GLU A 290 34.75 -100.52 13.85
C GLU A 290 35.52 -99.22 13.57
N ASP A 291 35.06 -98.42 12.61
CA ASP A 291 35.67 -97.12 12.31
C ASP A 291 35.35 -96.08 13.40
N ALA A 292 34.13 -96.10 13.95
CA ALA A 292 33.76 -95.26 15.08
C ALA A 292 34.58 -95.58 16.34
N GLU A 293 34.85 -96.86 16.62
CA GLU A 293 35.75 -97.27 17.70
C GLU A 293 37.19 -96.79 17.48
N LYS A 294 37.73 -96.95 16.26
CA LYS A 294 39.08 -96.46 15.92
C LYS A 294 39.20 -94.94 16.09
N VAL A 295 38.20 -94.18 15.68
CA VAL A 295 38.17 -92.72 15.84
C VAL A 295 38.05 -92.34 17.33
N SER A 296 37.26 -93.07 18.11
CA SER A 296 37.17 -92.87 19.57
C SER A 296 38.49 -93.14 20.27
N GLU A 297 39.18 -94.24 19.94
CA GLU A 297 40.51 -94.53 20.47
C GLU A 297 41.56 -93.49 20.05
N TRP A 298 41.47 -93.00 18.82
CA TRP A 298 42.35 -91.96 18.32
C TRP A 298 42.16 -90.63 19.08
N LEU A 299 40.91 -90.22 19.34
CA LEU A 299 40.59 -89.00 20.10
C LEU A 299 41.09 -89.06 21.56
N LYS A 300 41.12 -90.26 22.18
CA LYS A 300 41.65 -90.43 23.55
C LYS A 300 43.15 -90.16 23.68
N HIS A 301 43.90 -90.26 22.59
CA HIS A 301 45.36 -90.17 22.61
C HIS A 301 45.92 -88.95 21.89
N ASN A 302 45.07 -88.16 21.22
CA ASN A 302 45.49 -86.97 20.46
C ASN A 302 44.78 -85.72 20.99
N SER A 303 45.58 -84.70 21.32
CA SER A 303 45.10 -83.40 21.81
C SER A 303 44.99 -82.34 20.70
N THR A 304 44.90 -82.76 19.43
CA THR A 304 44.78 -81.82 18.31
C THR A 304 43.36 -81.26 18.25
N PRO A 305 43.17 -79.93 18.29
CA PRO A 305 41.84 -79.33 18.16
C PRO A 305 41.26 -79.61 16.77
N LEU A 306 39.94 -79.73 16.70
CA LEU A 306 39.19 -79.86 15.46
C LEU A 306 38.81 -78.46 14.95
N GLU A 307 39.05 -78.19 13.67
CA GLU A 307 38.66 -76.95 12.97
C GLU A 307 37.30 -77.08 12.26
#